data_AF-A0A7X5L925-F1
#
_entry.id   AF-A0A7X5L925-F1
#
_cell.length_a   1.000
_cell.length_b   1.000
_cell.length_c   1.000
_cell.angle_alpha   90.00
_cell.angle_beta   90.00
_cell.angle_gamma   90.00
#
_symmetry.space_group_name_H-M   'P 1'
#
loop_
_entity.id
_entity.type
_entity.pdbx_description
1 polymer ?
#
loop_
_entity_poly.entity_id
_entity_poly.type
_entity_poly.pdbx_seq_one_letter_code
_entity_poly.pdbx_strand_id
1 'polypeptide(L)'
;MQEEKLATYLKALASEVRELKSVVTKLDTDVRNLRIGDKNTVVKVMPFGIKDISSAQLVDAYRRGLNMEQLIALGNNKYNAEQVFTKLRKAGAIQ
;
A
#
# COMPACT_ATOMS: atom_id res chain seq x y z
N MET A 1 -4.07 -47.51 6.30
CA MET A 1 -2.71 -46.93 6.21
C MET A 1 -2.57 -45.74 5.24
N GLN A 2 -2.86 -45.83 3.93
CA GLN A 2 -2.79 -44.65 3.03
C GLN A 2 -3.92 -43.64 3.26
N GLU A 3 -5.15 -44.14 3.48
CA GLU A 3 -6.31 -43.28 3.77
C GLU A 3 -6.20 -42.54 5.11
N GLU A 4 -5.64 -43.18 6.14
CA GLU A 4 -5.41 -42.54 7.45
C GLU A 4 -4.35 -41.44 7.37
N LYS A 5 -3.30 -41.65 6.57
CA LYS A 5 -2.29 -40.61 6.31
C LYS A 5 -2.92 -39.44 5.56
N LEU A 6 -3.73 -39.71 4.53
CA LEU A 6 -4.46 -38.69 3.78
C LEU A 6 -5.40 -37.88 4.69
N ALA A 7 -6.14 -38.55 5.57
CA ALA A 7 -7.02 -37.90 6.53
C ALA A 7 -6.25 -37.01 7.53
N THR A 8 -5.04 -37.41 7.92
CA THR A 8 -4.17 -36.63 8.81
C THR A 8 -3.65 -35.38 8.12
N TYR A 9 -3.21 -35.49 6.85
CA TYR A 9 -2.78 -34.34 6.05
C TYR A 9 -3.93 -33.35 5.80
N LEU A 10 -5.12 -33.84 5.49
CA LEU A 10 -6.29 -32.98 5.29
C LEU A 10 -6.67 -32.22 6.57
N LYS A 11 -6.55 -32.84 7.74
CA LYS A 11 -6.78 -32.17 9.03
C LYS A 11 -5.73 -31.09 9.32
N ALA A 12 -4.44 -31.38 9.06
CA ALA A 12 -3.36 -30.42 9.24
C ALA A 12 -3.56 -29.19 8.32
N LEU A 13 -3.84 -29.43 7.03
CA LEU A 13 -4.09 -28.37 6.05
C LEU A 13 -5.32 -27.53 6.42
N ALA A 14 -6.39 -28.15 6.92
CA ALA A 14 -7.57 -27.42 7.38
C ALA A 14 -7.25 -26.50 8.58
N SER A 15 -6.35 -26.93 9.48
CA SER A 15 -5.87 -26.10 10.59
C SER A 15 -5.07 -24.90 10.10
N GLU A 16 -4.11 -25.12 9.20
CA GLU A 16 -3.28 -24.04 8.62
C GLU A 16 -4.13 -23.01 7.86
N VAL A 17 -5.11 -23.46 7.06
CA VAL A 17 -6.04 -22.57 6.35
C VAL A 17 -6.86 -21.73 7.34
N ARG A 18 -7.25 -22.30 8.48
CA ARG A 18 -8.00 -21.60 9.52
C ARG A 18 -7.14 -20.54 10.21
N GLU A 19 -5.88 -20.85 10.50
CA GLU A 19 -4.92 -19.91 11.06
C GLU A 19 -4.64 -18.74 10.09
N LEU A 20 -4.40 -19.04 8.81
CA LEU A 20 -4.20 -18.03 7.77
C LEU A 20 -5.42 -17.09 7.66
N LYS A 21 -6.64 -17.64 7.67
CA LYS A 21 -7.85 -16.81 7.68
C LYS A 21 -7.94 -15.89 8.91
N SER A 22 -7.55 -16.38 10.08
CA SER A 22 -7.51 -15.59 11.31
C SER A 22 -6.52 -14.43 11.20
N VAL A 23 -5.31 -14.70 10.69
CA VAL A 23 -4.27 -13.68 10.47
C VAL A 23 -4.74 -12.62 9.48
N VAL A 24 -5.31 -13.03 8.35
CA VAL A 24 -5.81 -12.10 7.33
C VAL A 24 -6.93 -11.21 7.88
N THR A 25 -7.83 -11.76 8.70
CA THR A 25 -8.93 -11.00 9.32
C THR A 25 -8.42 -9.97 10.32
N LYS A 26 -7.39 -10.32 11.11
CA LYS A 26 -6.73 -9.39 12.04
C LYS A 26 -6.04 -8.26 11.27
N LEU A 27 -5.28 -8.60 10.22
CA LEU A 27 -4.64 -7.60 9.36
C LEU A 27 -5.63 -6.65 8.70
N ASP A 28 -6.76 -7.14 8.20
CA ASP A 28 -7.82 -6.27 7.63
C ASP A 28 -8.38 -5.31 8.70
N THR A 29 -8.58 -5.80 9.92
CA THR A 29 -9.04 -5.00 11.05
C THR A 29 -8.02 -3.93 11.43
N ASP A 30 -6.74 -4.29 11.53
CA ASP A 30 -5.66 -3.36 11.87
C ASP A 30 -5.49 -2.28 10.78
N VAL A 31 -5.56 -2.65 9.50
CA VAL A 31 -5.51 -1.71 8.37
C VAL A 31 -6.71 -0.74 8.41
N ARG A 32 -7.91 -1.22 8.75
CA ARG A 32 -9.09 -0.36 8.91
C ARG A 32 -8.93 0.58 10.10
N ASN A 33 -8.43 0.11 11.22
CA ASN A 33 -8.23 0.91 12.43
C ASN A 33 -7.13 1.97 12.24
N LEU A 34 -6.05 1.66 11.51
CA LEU A 34 -5.03 2.64 11.12
C LEU A 34 -5.60 3.77 10.24
N ARG A 35 -6.64 3.51 9.44
CA ARG A 35 -7.33 4.55 8.65
C ARG A 35 -8.22 5.47 9.48
N ILE A 36 -8.58 5.06 10.69
CA ILE A 36 -9.50 5.78 11.60
C ILE A 36 -8.71 6.28 12.84
N GLY A 37 -7.40 6.47 12.72
CA GLY A 37 -6.59 7.09 13.77
C GLY A 37 -6.94 8.57 13.93
N ASP A 38 -7.49 8.91 15.09
CA ASP A 38 -7.94 10.24 15.49
C ASP A 38 -6.81 11.30 15.52
N LYS A 39 -7.19 12.50 15.08
CA LYS A 39 -6.72 13.85 15.44
C LYS A 39 -5.24 13.99 15.88
N ASN A 40 -4.48 14.64 14.98
CA ASN A 40 -3.23 15.37 15.22
C ASN A 40 -1.89 14.71 14.89
N THR A 41 -1.90 13.47 14.36
CA THR A 41 -0.74 12.94 13.66
C THR A 41 -1.17 12.54 12.25
N VAL A 42 -0.79 13.34 11.25
CA VAL A 42 -1.07 13.03 9.84
C VAL A 42 -0.12 11.91 9.38
N VAL A 43 -0.27 10.70 9.95
CA VAL A 43 0.19 9.49 9.26
C VAL A 43 -0.97 9.09 8.35
N LYS A 44 -1.10 9.81 7.24
CA LYS A 44 -2.05 9.45 6.18
C LYS A 44 -1.49 8.20 5.52
N VAL A 45 -1.91 7.02 6.01
CA VAL A 45 -1.63 5.75 5.33
C VAL A 45 -2.23 5.86 3.94
N MET A 46 -1.40 6.19 2.95
CA MET A 46 -1.80 6.15 1.55
C MET A 46 -2.10 4.69 1.26
N PRO A 47 -3.34 4.31 0.93
CA PRO A 47 -3.62 2.96 0.54
C PRO A 47 -2.82 2.70 -0.74
N PHE A 48 -1.72 1.95 -0.66
CA PHE A 48 -1.08 1.33 -1.80
C PHE A 48 -1.96 0.17 -2.30
N GLY A 49 -3.23 0.45 -2.56
CA GLY A 49 -4.02 -0.26 -3.53
C GLY A 49 -3.96 0.60 -4.78
N ILE A 50 -3.54 0.01 -5.89
CA ILE A 50 -3.38 0.62 -7.21
C ILE A 50 -4.54 1.59 -7.47
N LYS A 51 -4.32 2.88 -7.21
CA LYS A 51 -5.24 3.96 -7.52
C LYS A 51 -4.39 5.03 -8.16
N ASP A 52 -4.69 5.30 -9.43
CA ASP A 52 -3.99 6.29 -10.24
C ASP A 52 -3.60 7.52 -9.42
N ILE A 53 -2.31 7.67 -9.10
CA ILE A 53 -1.87 8.84 -8.36
C ILE A 53 -2.11 10.09 -9.22
N SER A 54 -2.94 10.98 -8.69
CA SER A 54 -3.26 12.23 -9.35
C SER A 54 -2.05 13.18 -9.33
N SER A 55 -1.97 14.09 -10.30
CA SER A 55 -0.86 15.05 -10.36
C SER A 55 -0.78 15.92 -9.10
N ALA A 56 -1.92 16.19 -8.44
CA ALA A 56 -1.96 16.93 -7.18
C ALA A 56 -1.29 16.15 -6.03
N GLN A 57 -1.50 14.84 -5.94
CA GLN A 57 -0.87 14.00 -4.91
C GLN A 57 0.64 13.87 -5.11
N LEU A 58 1.09 13.86 -6.36
CA LEU A 58 2.52 13.84 -6.68
C LEU A 58 3.21 15.17 -6.30
N VAL A 59 2.54 16.30 -6.53
CA VAL A 59 3.02 17.63 -6.11
C VAL A 59 3.05 17.78 -4.60
N ASP A 60 2.00 17.32 -3.93
CA ASP A 60 1.88 17.32 -2.48
C ASP A 60 2.97 16.45 -1.82
N ALA A 61 3.30 15.29 -2.42
CA ALA A 61 4.43 14.45 -2.00
C ALA A 61 5.78 15.15 -2.18
N TYR A 62 6.01 15.84 -3.30
CA TYR A 62 7.25 16.61 -3.50
C TYR A 62 7.40 17.72 -2.46
N ARG A 63 6.32 18.46 -2.16
CA ARG A 63 6.30 19.50 -1.10
C ARG A 63 6.56 18.94 0.30
N ARG A 64 6.25 17.67 0.54
CA ARG A 64 6.59 16.95 1.78
C ARG A 64 8.05 16.48 1.84
N GLY A 65 8.87 16.78 0.84
CA GLY A 65 10.31 16.49 0.85
C GLY A 65 10.68 15.13 0.27
N LEU A 66 9.78 14.46 -0.47
CA LEU A 66 10.12 13.22 -1.16
C LEU A 66 11.05 13.49 -2.35
N ASN A 67 12.07 12.64 -2.50
CA ASN A 67 13.02 12.76 -3.60
C ASN A 67 12.46 12.21 -4.92
N MET A 68 13.16 12.46 -6.02
CA MET A 68 12.69 12.14 -7.36
C MET A 68 12.45 10.64 -7.58
N GLU A 69 13.32 9.78 -7.05
CA GLU A 69 13.20 8.32 -7.14
C GLU A 69 11.97 7.81 -6.38
N GLN A 70 11.71 8.38 -5.19
CA GLN A 70 10.54 8.06 -4.39
C GLN A 70 9.23 8.53 -5.05
N LEU A 71 9.26 9.67 -5.77
CA LEU A 71 8.11 10.14 -6.55
C LEU A 71 7.81 9.25 -7.76
N ILE A 72 8.84 8.73 -8.42
CA ILE A 72 8.70 7.76 -9.51
C ILE A 72 8.14 6.43 -8.97
N ALA A 73 8.63 5.97 -7.81
CA ALA A 73 8.12 4.78 -7.13
C ALA A 73 6.65 4.96 -6.72
N LEU A 74 6.27 6.14 -6.21
CA LEU A 74 4.86 6.50 -5.93
C LEU A 74 3.99 6.49 -7.20
N GLY A 75 4.58 6.85 -8.34
CA GLY A 75 3.96 6.77 -9.65
C GLY A 75 3.84 5.36 -10.21
N ASN A 76 4.43 4.33 -9.58
CA ASN A 76 4.48 2.96 -10.11
C ASN A 76 4.90 2.89 -11.59
N ASN A 77 5.96 3.61 -11.96
CA ASN A 77 6.45 3.77 -13.34
C ASN A 77 5.48 4.44 -14.34
N LYS A 78 4.36 5.01 -13.88
CA LYS A 78 3.43 5.79 -14.72
C LYS A 78 4.05 7.09 -15.25
N TYR A 79 5.04 7.63 -14.53
CA TYR A 79 5.72 8.85 -14.91
C TYR A 79 7.23 8.65 -14.87
N ASN A 80 7.91 9.05 -15.94
CA ASN A 80 9.36 9.17 -15.95
C ASN A 80 9.80 10.45 -15.21
N ALA A 81 11.11 10.57 -14.92
CA ALA A 81 11.65 11.71 -14.19
C ALA A 81 11.29 13.06 -14.87
N GLU A 82 11.33 13.14 -16.19
CA GLU A 82 11.02 14.37 -16.93
C GLU A 82 9.54 14.77 -16.84
N GLN A 83 8.64 13.79 -16.86
CA GLN A 83 7.20 14.00 -16.72
C GLN A 83 6.83 14.44 -15.30
N VAL A 84 7.49 13.86 -14.29
CA VAL A 84 7.39 14.31 -12.89
C VAL A 84 7.84 15.76 -12.78
N PHE A 85 9.01 16.10 -13.32
CA PHE A 85 9.55 17.46 -13.29
C PHE A 85 8.61 18.45 -13.98
N THR A 86 8.08 18.10 -15.15
CA THR A 86 7.14 18.93 -15.90
C THR A 86 5.86 19.20 -15.12
N LYS A 87 5.34 18.19 -14.41
CA LYS A 87 4.15 18.33 -13.56
C LYS A 87 4.41 19.21 -12.35
N LEU A 88 5.56 19.05 -11.70
CA LEU A 88 5.96 19.86 -10.56
C LEU A 88 6.18 21.33 -10.95
N ARG A 89 6.80 21.58 -12.11
CA ARG A 89 6.95 22.92 -12.70
C ARG A 89 5.61 23.55 -13.07
N LYS A 90 4.72 22.81 -13.76
CA LYS A 90 3.36 23.30 -14.09
C LYS A 90 2.52 23.61 -12.85
N ALA A 91 2.76 22.92 -11.74
CA ALA A 91 2.10 23.16 -10.47
C ALA A 91 2.77 24.25 -9.61
N GLY A 92 3.83 24.91 -10.12
CA GLY A 92 4.57 25.95 -9.41
C GLY A 92 5.30 25.45 -8.17
N ALA A 93 5.58 24.14 -8.08
CA ALA A 93 6.32 23.56 -6.96
C ALA A 93 7.84 23.62 -7.16
N ILE A 94 8.29 23.80 -8.40
CA ILE A 94 9.68 24.00 -8.80
C ILE A 94 9.69 25.16 -9.78
N GLN A 95 10.63 26.09 -9.63
CA GLN A 95 10.88 27.18 -10.58
C GLN A 95 11.95 26.76 -11.58
#